data_AF-A0A6I5YJ72-F1
#
_entry.id   AF-A0A6I5YJ72-F1
#
_cell.length_a   1.000
_cell.length_b   1.000
_cell.length_c   1.000
_cell.angle_alpha   90.00
_cell.angle_beta   90.00
_cell.angle_gamma   90.00
#
_symmetry.space_group_name_H-M   'P 1'
#
loop_
_entity.id
_entity.type
_entity.pdbx_description
1 polymer ?
#
loop_
_entity_poly.entity_id
_entity_poly.type
_entity_poly.pdbx_seq_one_letter_code
_entity_poly.pdbx_strand_id
1 'polypeptide(L)'
;MTAFLSYFLEITMTIQSPPLRSAANIKIAAPTDPMKRLRRLLDTHGSGGNKHEQATMLIEACIMEGLNTAPKIVGALRQLGFDPRHAAIVLKGDTDYAHRWVKDANGIYSLPV
;
A
#
# COMPACT_ATOMS: atom_id res chain seq x y z
N MET A 1 -38.61 30.54 49.25
CA MET A 1 -38.60 30.01 47.88
C MET A 1 -37.18 29.60 47.51
N THR A 2 -36.88 28.34 47.82
CA THR A 2 -35.93 27.42 47.17
C THR A 2 -34.73 28.00 46.41
N ALA A 3 -33.62 28.13 47.14
CA ALA A 3 -32.28 28.07 46.58
C ALA A 3 -32.00 26.61 46.16
N PHE A 4 -31.96 26.36 44.86
CA PHE A 4 -31.65 25.05 44.29
C PHE A 4 -30.13 24.93 44.08
N LEU A 5 -29.54 24.03 44.86
CA LEU A 5 -28.39 23.18 44.51
C LEU A 5 -27.01 23.84 44.41
N SER A 6 -26.42 24.03 45.59
CA SER A 6 -25.04 23.61 45.84
C SER A 6 -24.90 22.10 45.57
N TYR A 7 -24.16 21.70 44.53
CA TYR A 7 -23.42 20.43 44.39
C TYR A 7 -22.87 20.32 42.96
N PHE A 8 -21.90 21.16 42.61
CA PHE A 8 -20.99 20.84 41.49
C PHE A 8 -19.69 20.34 42.10
N LEU A 9 -19.83 19.28 42.90
CA LEU A 9 -18.75 18.49 43.43
C LEU A 9 -18.36 17.46 42.36
N GLU A 10 -17.05 17.33 42.16
CA GLU A 10 -16.39 16.09 41.75
C GLU A 10 -16.78 15.44 40.42
N ILE A 11 -16.33 16.02 39.30
CA ILE A 11 -15.68 15.19 38.25
C ILE A 11 -14.48 15.96 37.67
N THR A 12 -13.53 16.34 38.53
CA THR A 12 -12.13 16.36 38.07
C THR A 12 -11.70 14.90 38.00
N MET A 13 -12.16 14.22 36.94
CA MET A 13 -11.61 12.92 36.56
C MET A 13 -10.15 13.17 36.23
N THR A 14 -9.32 12.92 37.22
CA THR A 14 -7.92 12.57 37.15
C THR A 14 -7.69 11.65 35.95
N ILE A 15 -7.40 12.23 34.78
CA ILE A 15 -6.70 11.54 33.71
C ILE A 15 -5.28 11.40 34.25
N GLN A 16 -5.09 10.39 35.09
CA GLN A 16 -3.78 9.88 35.43
C GLN A 16 -3.25 9.29 34.14
N SER A 17 -2.56 10.12 33.36
CA SER A 17 -1.76 9.70 32.23
C SER A 17 -0.95 8.48 32.69
N PRO A 18 -1.10 7.31 32.05
CA PRO A 18 -0.22 6.20 32.36
C PRO A 18 1.22 6.69 32.15
N PRO A 19 2.17 6.30 33.02
CA PRO A 19 3.56 6.66 32.82
C PRO A 19 3.94 6.24 31.41
N LEU A 20 4.56 7.17 30.67
CA LEU A 20 5.15 6.98 29.34
C LEU A 20 6.18 5.85 29.41
N ARG A 21 5.71 4.59 29.47
CA ARG A 21 6.53 3.39 29.37
C ARG A 21 6.67 3.10 27.90
N SER A 22 7.91 3.28 27.46
CA SER A 22 8.33 3.18 26.07
C SER A 22 7.70 4.23 25.19
N ALA A 23 8.45 5.31 25.00
CA ALA A 23 8.73 5.74 23.63
C ALA A 23 9.17 4.49 22.84
N ALA A 24 8.18 3.74 22.35
CA ALA A 24 8.39 2.83 21.25
C ALA A 24 8.99 3.73 20.20
N ASN A 25 10.27 3.51 19.97
CA ASN A 25 11.02 3.96 18.83
C ASN A 25 10.24 3.55 17.58
N ILE A 26 9.19 4.31 17.23
CA ILE A 26 8.65 4.34 15.90
C ILE A 26 9.74 5.08 15.12
N LYS A 27 10.82 4.33 14.84
CA LYS A 27 11.46 4.41 13.55
C LYS A 27 10.28 4.29 12.59
N ILE A 28 9.78 5.42 12.13
CA ILE A 28 9.09 5.50 10.85
C ILE A 28 10.15 4.92 9.93
N ALA A 29 10.04 3.61 9.69
CA ALA A 29 11.04 2.87 8.97
C ALA A 29 11.22 3.63 7.67
N ALA A 30 12.46 4.06 7.42
CA ALA A 30 12.89 4.78 6.23
C ALA A 30 12.11 4.30 5.00
N PRO A 31 11.82 5.19 4.02
CA PRO A 31 11.03 4.86 2.83
C PRO A 31 11.41 3.45 2.38
N THR A 32 10.49 2.52 2.62
CA THR A 32 10.83 1.11 2.54
C THR A 32 11.05 0.89 1.06
N ASP A 33 12.30 0.69 0.65
CA ASP A 33 12.70 0.51 -0.75
C ASP A 33 11.59 -0.25 -1.49
N PRO A 34 10.93 0.37 -2.49
CA PRO A 34 9.77 -0.21 -3.17
C PRO A 34 9.99 -1.67 -3.56
N MET A 35 11.22 -2.01 -3.97
CA MET A 35 11.59 -3.37 -4.31
C MET A 35 11.55 -4.35 -3.13
N LYS A 36 11.93 -3.92 -1.92
CA LYS A 36 11.79 -4.74 -0.70
C LYS A 36 10.34 -4.98 -0.34
N ARG A 37 9.46 -3.98 -0.54
CA ARG A 37 8.02 -4.14 -0.29
C ARG A 37 7.39 -5.09 -1.31
N LEU A 38 7.73 -4.96 -2.58
CA LEU A 38 7.29 -5.86 -3.66
C LEU A 38 7.77 -7.30 -3.43
N ARG A 39 9.03 -7.52 -3.03
CA ARG A 39 9.53 -8.86 -2.70
C ARG A 39 8.77 -9.50 -1.55
N ARG A 40 8.55 -8.76 -0.46
CA ARG A 40 7.76 -9.27 0.68
C ARG A 40 6.35 -9.65 0.26
N LEU A 41 5.73 -8.87 -0.62
CA LEU A 41 4.40 -9.12 -1.14
C LEU A 41 4.37 -10.42 -1.95
N LEU A 42 5.38 -10.62 -2.81
CA LEU A 42 5.56 -11.87 -3.55
C LEU A 42 5.82 -13.07 -2.62
N ASP A 43 6.64 -12.93 -1.58
CA ASP A 43 6.90 -14.01 -0.61
C ASP A 43 5.64 -14.39 0.18
N THR A 44 4.76 -13.41 0.46
CA THR A 44 3.53 -13.62 1.24
C THR A 44 2.42 -14.29 0.41
N HIS A 45 2.32 -13.95 -0.88
CA HIS A 45 1.22 -14.39 -1.75
C HIS A 45 1.63 -15.34 -2.89
N GLY A 46 2.93 -15.62 -3.02
CA GLY A 46 3.51 -16.32 -4.18
C GLY A 46 3.37 -17.84 -4.17
N SER A 47 3.04 -18.46 -3.04
CA SER A 47 3.11 -19.92 -2.86
C SER A 47 1.96 -20.73 -3.46
N GLY A 48 0.99 -20.10 -4.13
CA GLY A 48 -0.12 -20.83 -4.77
C GLY A 48 -0.98 -20.07 -5.79
N GLY A 49 -0.68 -18.80 -6.08
CA GLY A 49 -1.47 -17.97 -7.00
C GLY A 49 -1.17 -18.21 -8.48
N ASN A 50 -2.15 -17.94 -9.36
CA ASN A 50 -1.94 -17.92 -10.81
C ASN A 50 -0.90 -16.83 -11.16
N LYS A 51 0.06 -17.12 -12.04
CA LYS A 51 1.09 -16.16 -12.47
C LYS A 51 0.52 -14.83 -12.97
N HIS A 52 -0.65 -14.86 -13.61
CA HIS A 52 -1.35 -13.65 -14.04
C HIS A 52 -1.85 -12.81 -12.87
N GLU A 53 -2.41 -13.44 -11.83
CA GLU A 53 -2.88 -12.75 -10.63
C GLU A 53 -1.70 -12.14 -9.86
N GLN A 54 -0.59 -12.88 -9.74
CA GLN A 54 0.63 -12.37 -9.13
C GLN A 54 1.20 -11.19 -9.90
N ALA A 55 1.27 -11.27 -11.24
CA ALA A 55 1.72 -10.16 -12.07
C ALA A 55 0.81 -8.93 -11.91
N THR A 56 -0.51 -9.14 -11.88
CA THR A 56 -1.51 -8.07 -11.71
C THR A 56 -1.36 -7.37 -10.36
N MET A 57 -1.28 -8.14 -9.28
CA MET A 57 -1.04 -7.65 -7.92
C MET A 57 0.27 -6.86 -7.81
N LEU A 58 1.34 -7.34 -8.45
CA LEU A 58 2.62 -6.63 -8.47
C LEU A 58 2.57 -5.34 -9.30
N ILE A 59 1.81 -5.31 -10.39
CA ILE A 59 1.60 -4.08 -11.18
C ILE A 59 0.85 -3.04 -10.36
N GLU A 60 -0.23 -3.43 -9.68
CA GLU A 60 -0.98 -2.54 -8.78
C GLU A 60 -0.07 -1.98 -7.68
N ALA A 61 0.72 -2.85 -7.04
CA ALA A 61 1.69 -2.43 -6.04
C ALA A 61 2.75 -1.48 -6.63
N CYS A 62 3.26 -1.74 -7.84
CA CYS A 62 4.19 -0.82 -8.52
C CYS A 62 3.57 0.57 -8.71
N ILE A 63 2.31 0.64 -9.16
CA ILE A 63 1.60 1.91 -9.34
C ILE A 63 1.44 2.63 -8.00
N MET A 64 1.07 1.92 -6.93
CA MET A 64 0.96 2.48 -5.57
C MET A 64 2.30 3.00 -5.02
N GLU A 65 3.42 2.37 -5.38
CA GLU A 65 4.78 2.80 -5.01
C GLU A 65 5.32 3.94 -5.92
N GLY A 66 4.54 4.41 -6.89
CA GLY A 66 4.95 5.46 -7.84
C GLY A 66 5.85 4.96 -8.99
N LEU A 67 6.01 3.65 -9.13
CA LEU A 67 6.55 3.01 -10.33
C LEU A 67 5.43 2.91 -11.37
N ASN A 68 5.05 4.04 -11.94
CA ASN A 68 3.84 4.20 -12.73
C ASN A 68 4.08 4.34 -14.24
N THR A 69 5.25 3.94 -14.75
CA THR A 69 5.51 3.93 -16.20
C THR A 69 5.86 2.52 -16.65
N ALA A 70 5.50 2.16 -17.88
CA ALA A 70 5.72 0.80 -18.39
C ALA A 70 7.17 0.30 -18.23
N PRO A 71 8.23 1.08 -18.56
CA PRO A 71 9.60 0.63 -18.35
C PRO A 71 9.94 0.37 -16.88
N LYS A 72 9.42 1.20 -15.96
CA LYS A 72 9.64 1.04 -14.51
C LYS A 72 8.93 -0.20 -13.98
N ILE A 73 7.67 -0.39 -14.35
CA ILE A 73 6.85 -1.54 -13.94
C ILE A 73 7.48 -2.84 -14.45
N VAL A 74 7.73 -2.92 -15.76
CA VAL A 74 8.33 -4.13 -16.37
C VAL A 74 9.73 -4.39 -15.81
N GLY A 75 10.52 -3.33 -15.58
CA GLY A 75 11.83 -3.43 -14.93
C GLY A 75 11.76 -3.99 -13.51
N ALA A 76 10.81 -3.53 -12.70
CA ALA A 76 10.58 -4.03 -11.35
C ALA A 76 10.15 -5.50 -11.36
N LEU A 77 9.17 -5.87 -12.19
CA LEU A 77 8.71 -7.25 -12.31
C LEU A 77 9.84 -8.19 -12.79
N ARG A 78 10.69 -7.76 -13.71
CA ARG A 78 11.88 -8.52 -14.13
C ARG A 78 12.84 -8.78 -12.97
N GLN A 79 13.07 -7.80 -12.10
CA GLN A 79 13.93 -7.97 -10.92
C GLN A 79 13.32 -8.92 -9.88
N LEU A 80 12.02 -9.19 -9.96
CA LEU A 80 11.29 -10.15 -9.13
C LEU A 80 11.19 -11.54 -9.79
N GLY A 81 11.79 -11.73 -10.97
CA GLY A 81 11.84 -13.02 -11.66
C GLY A 81 10.71 -13.25 -12.67
N PHE A 82 9.88 -12.24 -12.97
CA PHE A 82 8.85 -12.36 -14.00
C PHE A 82 9.42 -12.15 -15.41
N ASP A 83 8.82 -12.83 -16.38
CA ASP A 83 9.13 -12.61 -17.80
C ASP A 83 8.69 -11.18 -18.22
N PRO A 84 9.60 -10.34 -18.75
CA PRO A 84 9.28 -8.99 -19.20
C PRO A 84 8.18 -8.92 -20.28
N ARG A 85 8.12 -9.91 -21.18
CA ARG A 85 7.06 -9.99 -22.20
C ARG A 85 5.73 -10.27 -21.57
N HIS A 86 5.69 -11.19 -20.61
CA HIS A 86 4.47 -11.50 -19.86
C HIS A 86 3.98 -10.28 -19.09
N ALA A 87 4.86 -9.61 -18.35
CA ALA A 87 4.53 -8.37 -17.63
C ALA A 87 3.99 -7.27 -18.57
N ALA A 88 4.58 -7.11 -19.75
CA ALA A 88 4.13 -6.13 -20.73
C ALA A 88 2.75 -6.46 -21.33
N ILE A 89 2.47 -7.74 -21.59
CA ILE A 89 1.15 -8.19 -22.08
C ILE A 89 0.08 -7.94 -21.01
N VAL A 90 0.36 -8.33 -19.76
CA VAL A 90 -0.56 -8.08 -18.63
C VAL A 90 -0.79 -6.58 -18.50
N LEU A 91 0.27 -5.75 -18.46
CA LEU A 91 0.17 -4.30 -18.31
C LEU A 91 -0.59 -3.59 -19.44
N LYS A 92 -0.49 -4.08 -20.68
CA LYS A 92 -1.23 -3.51 -21.81
C LYS A 92 -2.74 -3.74 -21.71
N GLY A 93 -3.18 -4.65 -20.86
CA GLY A 93 -4.60 -4.95 -20.73
C GLY A 93 -5.14 -5.70 -21.95
N ASP A 94 -4.30 -6.40 -22.72
CA ASP A 94 -4.74 -7.31 -23.81
C ASP A 94 -5.44 -8.58 -23.24
N THR A 95 -5.89 -8.52 -22.00
CA THR A 95 -6.49 -9.60 -21.19
C THR A 95 -7.63 -9.00 -20.35
N ASP A 96 -8.37 -9.82 -19.60
CA ASP A 96 -9.53 -9.41 -18.79
C ASP A 96 -9.24 -8.34 -17.70
N TYR A 97 -7.99 -7.91 -17.56
CA TYR A 97 -7.49 -6.95 -16.57
C TYR A 97 -7.44 -5.50 -17.07
N ALA A 98 -7.92 -5.20 -18.27
CA ALA A 98 -7.90 -3.87 -18.89
C ALA A 98 -8.53 -2.73 -18.05
N HIS A 99 -9.40 -3.08 -17.10
CA HIS A 99 -10.10 -2.12 -16.23
C HIS A 99 -9.37 -1.80 -14.92
N ARG A 100 -8.21 -2.42 -14.64
CA ARG A 100 -7.53 -2.28 -13.33
C ARG A 100 -6.61 -1.07 -13.22
N TRP A 101 -6.21 -0.49 -14.34
CA TRP A 101 -5.45 0.75 -14.37
C TRP A 101 -5.78 1.53 -15.63
N VAL A 102 -5.63 2.84 -15.53
CA VAL A 102 -5.80 3.78 -16.63
C VAL A 102 -4.43 4.30 -17.01
N LYS A 103 -4.16 4.38 -18.31
CA LYS A 103 -2.96 5.01 -18.86
C LYS A 103 -3.32 6.40 -19.36
N ASP A 104 -2.59 7.41 -18.91
CA ASP A 104 -2.75 8.79 -19.41
C ASP A 104 -2.02 9.01 -20.75
N ALA A 105 -2.15 10.22 -21.31
CA ALA A 105 -1.47 10.61 -22.55
C ALA A 105 0.08 10.64 -22.42
N ASN A 106 0.60 10.77 -21.19
CA ASN A 106 2.04 10.78 -20.90
C ASN A 106 2.61 9.38 -20.69
N GLY A 107 1.77 8.33 -20.73
CA GLY A 107 2.18 6.96 -20.47
C GLY A 107 2.36 6.61 -18.99
N ILE A 108 1.73 7.39 -18.12
CA ILE A 108 1.63 7.16 -16.68
C ILE A 108 0.39 6.31 -16.40
N TYR A 109 0.58 5.26 -15.61
CA TYR A 109 -0.44 4.32 -15.16
C TYR A 109 -0.96 4.74 -13.79
N SER A 110 -2.28 4.70 -13.60
CA SER A 110 -2.94 5.02 -12.33
C SER A 110 -4.07 4.03 -12.07
N LEU A 111 -4.35 3.74 -10.79
CA LEU A 111 -5.51 2.92 -10.44
C LEU A 111 -6.79 3.75 -10.63
N PRO A 112 -7.86 3.18 -11.21
CA PRO A 112 -9.16 3.83 -11.25
C PRO A 112 -9.66 3.98 -9.82
N VAL A 113 -10.20 5.16 -9.50
CA VAL A 113 -10.77 5.49 -8.19
C VAL A 113 -12.24 5.11 -8.17
#